data_AF-X1TTL7-F1
#
_entry.id   AF-X1TTL7-F1
#
_cell.length_a   1.000
_cell.length_b   1.000
_cell.length_c   1.000
_cell.angle_alpha   90.00
_cell.angle_beta   90.00
_cell.angle_gamma   90.00
#
_symmetry.space_group_name_H-M   'P 1'
#
loop_
_entity.id
_entity.type
_entity.pdbx_description
1 polymer ?
#
loop_
_entity_poly.entity_id
_entity_poly.type
_entity_poly.pdbx_seq_one_letter_code
_entity_poly.pdbx_strand_id
1 'polypeptide(L)'
;ADKWENQVGTGPWLFKEYVVGSHMTYERNPNYWKTTTIDGVEYQLPFLDEIICPIIPDVSTQMAALRTGELDFHDLVPVTQWETLHQTPGLLSASYSDAGYQCLFNNSEPPYDNIELRRALMIGTDLKSFADLLNVGPLNKHWYPVYTGNPDIYIPLEELPPDVRILYDYNPDLAKELIADIYPDGLETTYTFVGAWHGAQDRAALIKDQWTKIGVEVELVSVDSVSYDAMFRGQTYHGALDEG
;
A
#
# COMPACT_ATOMS: atom_id res chain seq x y z
N ALA A 1 -12.26 17.42 20.83
CA ALA A 1 -12.42 16.17 20.08
C ALA A 1 -11.53 15.07 20.68
N ASP A 2 -11.26 15.17 21.99
CA ASP A 2 -10.03 14.57 22.58
C ASP A 2 -10.35 13.27 23.34
N LYS A 3 -11.60 12.81 23.20
CA LYS A 3 -12.14 11.56 23.72
C LYS A 3 -12.61 10.76 22.53
N TRP A 4 -11.78 9.81 22.10
CA TRP A 4 -12.07 8.93 20.98
C TRP A 4 -13.36 8.12 21.22
N GLU A 5 -13.80 7.97 22.48
CA GLU A 5 -15.05 7.30 22.84
C GLU A 5 -16.30 8.07 22.37
N ASN A 6 -16.17 9.36 22.04
CA ASN A 6 -17.28 10.22 21.61
C ASN A 6 -17.36 10.38 20.09
N GLN A 7 -16.95 9.36 19.33
CA GLN A 7 -17.10 9.33 17.88
C GLN A 7 -18.59 9.24 17.52
N VAL A 8 -19.17 10.34 17.05
CA VAL A 8 -20.56 10.40 16.60
C VAL A 8 -20.59 10.69 15.11
N GLY A 9 -21.17 9.78 14.34
CA GLY A 9 -21.34 9.91 12.89
C GLY A 9 -22.72 9.48 12.44
N THR A 10 -23.04 9.74 11.16
CA THR A 10 -24.30 9.34 10.51
C THR A 10 -24.14 8.06 9.68
N GLY A 11 -23.04 7.32 9.89
CA GLY A 11 -22.72 6.09 9.16
C GLY A 11 -23.58 4.89 9.57
N PRO A 12 -23.39 3.73 8.92
CA PRO A 12 -24.17 2.52 9.19
C PRO A 12 -23.90 1.89 10.56
N TRP A 13 -22.75 2.21 11.16
CA TRP A 13 -22.27 1.60 12.40
C TRP A 13 -22.00 2.67 13.45
N LEU A 14 -22.43 2.42 14.68
CA LEU A 14 -22.15 3.23 15.86
C LEU A 14 -21.00 2.58 16.63
N PHE A 15 -20.04 3.39 17.05
CA PHE A 15 -18.95 2.91 17.89
C PHE A 15 -19.48 2.49 19.26
N LYS A 16 -19.21 1.26 19.69
CA LYS A 16 -19.70 0.70 20.95
C LYS A 16 -18.60 0.64 22.01
N GLU A 17 -17.47 0.00 21.70
CA GLU A 17 -16.34 -0.08 22.62
C GLU A 17 -15.02 -0.39 21.92
N TYR A 18 -13.93 -0.09 22.62
CA TYR A 18 -12.58 -0.51 22.27
C TYR A 18 -11.93 -1.06 23.53
N VAL A 19 -11.65 -2.36 23.51
CA VAL A 19 -10.89 -3.02 24.56
C VAL A 19 -9.45 -3.10 24.10
N VAL A 20 -8.59 -2.30 24.74
CA VAL A 20 -7.18 -2.14 24.36
C VAL A 20 -6.49 -3.50 24.22
N GLY A 21 -5.88 -3.73 23.05
CA GLY A 21 -5.16 -4.96 22.73
C GLY A 21 -6.05 -6.19 22.49
N SER A 22 -7.38 -6.03 22.48
CA SER A 22 -8.33 -7.13 22.27
C SER A 22 -9.19 -6.93 21.03
N HIS A 23 -10.07 -5.93 21.01
CA HIS A 23 -11.01 -5.74 19.90
C HIS A 23 -11.65 -4.34 19.90
N MET A 24 -12.22 -3.97 18.76
CA MET A 24 -13.18 -2.88 18.62
C MET A 24 -14.55 -3.46 18.26
N THR A 25 -15.62 -2.94 18.88
CA THR A 25 -16.99 -3.35 18.58
C THR A 25 -17.80 -2.17 18.06
N TYR A 26 -18.61 -2.43 17.04
CA TYR A 26 -19.55 -1.49 16.46
C TYR A 26 -20.93 -2.11 16.38
N GLU A 27 -21.97 -1.36 16.75
CA GLU A 27 -23.36 -1.80 16.65
C GLU A 27 -24.07 -1.14 15.47
N ARG A 28 -25.09 -1.80 14.92
CA ARG A 28 -25.93 -1.25 13.84
C ARG A 28 -26.50 0.11 14.26
N ASN A 29 -26.38 1.11 13.38
CA ASN A 29 -27.10 2.37 13.53
C ASN A 29 -28.57 2.18 13.09
N PRO A 30 -29.55 2.19 14.02
CA PRO A 30 -30.96 1.99 13.67
C PRO A 30 -31.54 3.13 12.82
N ASN A 31 -30.85 4.27 12.78
CA ASN A 31 -31.26 5.46 12.02
C ASN A 31 -30.46 5.64 10.72
N TYR A 32 -29.74 4.61 10.26
CA TYR A 32 -29.02 4.71 9.00
C TYR A 32 -30.01 4.88 7.84
N TRP A 33 -29.76 5.86 6.98
CA TRP A 33 -30.76 6.33 6.01
C TRP A 33 -30.70 5.61 4.67
N LYS A 34 -29.62 4.86 4.39
CA LYS A 34 -29.37 4.28 3.07
C LYS A 34 -30.07 2.93 2.92
N THR A 35 -30.71 2.73 1.78
CA THR A 35 -31.24 1.44 1.34
C THR A 35 -30.37 0.84 0.24
N THR A 36 -30.57 -0.45 -0.05
CA THR A 36 -30.03 -1.12 -1.24
C THR A 36 -31.13 -1.95 -1.90
N THR A 37 -31.04 -2.17 -3.21
CA THR A 37 -31.98 -3.05 -3.92
C THR A 37 -31.26 -4.32 -4.35
N ILE A 38 -31.77 -5.47 -3.91
CA ILE A 38 -31.25 -6.80 -4.28
C ILE A 38 -32.41 -7.58 -4.89
N ASP A 39 -32.22 -8.08 -6.12
CA ASP A 39 -33.25 -8.81 -6.88
C ASP A 39 -34.61 -8.09 -6.97
N GLY A 40 -34.57 -6.76 -7.09
CA GLY A 40 -35.76 -5.90 -7.19
C GLY A 40 -36.46 -5.60 -5.87
N VAL A 41 -35.93 -6.08 -4.74
CA VAL A 41 -36.46 -5.81 -3.40
C VAL A 41 -35.57 -4.79 -2.69
N GLU A 42 -36.18 -3.74 -2.12
CA GLU A 42 -35.47 -2.74 -1.33
C GLU A 42 -35.27 -3.22 0.12
N TYR A 43 -34.04 -3.09 0.61
CA TYR A 43 -33.61 -3.44 1.95
C TYR A 43 -33.00 -2.25 2.66
N GLN A 44 -33.29 -2.12 3.95
CA GLN A 44 -32.64 -1.17 4.84
C GLN A 44 -31.22 -1.64 5.20
N LEU A 45 -30.21 -0.79 5.01
CA LEU A 45 -28.84 -1.07 5.44
C LEU A 45 -28.59 -0.60 6.90
N PRO A 46 -27.51 -1.08 7.54
CA PRO A 46 -26.71 -2.26 7.17
C PRO A 46 -27.46 -3.56 7.46
N PHE A 47 -27.00 -4.72 6.96
CA PHE A 47 -27.65 -6.03 7.21
C PHE A 47 -27.29 -6.68 8.54
N LEU A 48 -26.04 -6.52 8.99
CA LEU A 48 -25.56 -7.12 10.23
C LEU A 48 -26.01 -6.31 11.45
N ASP A 49 -26.01 -6.94 12.61
CA ASP A 49 -26.35 -6.30 13.88
C ASP A 49 -25.12 -5.72 14.60
N GLU A 50 -23.97 -6.37 14.45
CA GLU A 50 -22.71 -6.02 15.12
C GLU A 50 -21.52 -6.33 14.22
N ILE A 51 -20.45 -5.55 14.35
CA ILE A 51 -19.13 -5.83 13.80
C ILE A 51 -18.14 -5.87 14.95
N ILE A 52 -17.37 -6.95 15.03
CA ILE A 52 -16.26 -7.09 15.96
C ILE A 52 -14.96 -7.15 15.14
N CYS A 53 -14.05 -6.23 15.41
CA CYS A 53 -12.72 -6.19 14.81
C CYS A 53 -11.70 -6.64 15.86
N PRO A 54 -11.36 -7.94 15.94
CA PRO A 54 -10.37 -8.42 16.90
C PRO A 54 -8.96 -7.99 16.50
N ILE A 55 -8.11 -7.76 17.51
CA ILE A 55 -6.70 -7.45 17.35
C ILE A 55 -5.93 -8.76 17.54
N ILE A 56 -5.52 -9.38 16.43
CA ILE A 56 -4.74 -10.62 16.42
C ILE A 56 -3.39 -10.30 15.77
N PRO A 57 -2.31 -10.06 16.54
CA PRO A 57 -1.03 -9.63 15.95
C PRO A 57 -0.32 -10.70 15.13
N ASP A 58 -0.49 -11.97 15.50
CA ASP A 58 0.19 -13.09 14.83
C ASP A 58 -0.59 -13.56 13.59
N VAL A 59 0.07 -13.52 12.44
CA VAL A 59 -0.48 -13.93 11.14
C VAL A 59 -0.92 -15.39 11.15
N SER A 60 -0.16 -16.30 11.78
CA SER A 60 -0.53 -17.72 11.80
C SER A 60 -1.86 -17.95 12.52
N THR A 61 -2.07 -17.19 13.60
CA THR A 61 -3.31 -17.17 14.39
C THR A 61 -4.46 -16.58 13.58
N GLN A 62 -4.26 -15.49 12.84
CA GLN A 62 -5.27 -14.94 11.93
C GLN A 62 -5.71 -15.98 10.89
N MET A 63 -4.76 -16.70 10.26
CA MET A 63 -5.07 -17.71 9.27
C MET A 63 -5.81 -18.92 9.87
N ALA A 64 -5.46 -19.32 11.10
CA ALA A 64 -6.18 -20.37 11.81
C ALA A 64 -7.63 -19.95 12.09
N ALA A 65 -7.84 -18.74 12.61
CA ALA A 65 -9.17 -18.20 12.91
C ALA A 65 -10.04 -18.07 11.65
N LEU A 66 -9.47 -17.69 10.51
CA LEU A 66 -10.18 -17.66 9.22
C LEU A 66 -10.58 -19.07 8.77
N ARG A 67 -9.70 -20.06 8.91
CA ARG A 67 -9.99 -21.46 8.53
C ARG A 67 -11.04 -22.12 9.41
N THR A 68 -11.14 -21.72 10.68
CA THR A 68 -12.14 -22.27 11.62
C THR A 68 -13.47 -21.52 11.58
N GLY A 69 -13.56 -20.39 10.86
CA GLY A 69 -14.73 -19.52 10.84
C GLY A 69 -14.90 -18.68 12.12
N GLU A 70 -13.84 -18.50 12.90
CA GLU A 70 -13.80 -17.52 13.99
C GLU A 70 -13.60 -16.09 13.47
N LEU A 71 -12.94 -15.94 12.31
CA LEU A 71 -12.98 -14.73 11.50
C LEU A 71 -13.85 -14.95 10.25
N ASP A 72 -14.79 -14.05 10.02
CA ASP A 72 -15.65 -14.07 8.82
C ASP A 72 -15.00 -13.41 7.60
N PHE A 73 -14.09 -12.46 7.82
CA PHE A 73 -13.46 -11.65 6.77
C PHE A 73 -12.02 -11.30 7.13
N HIS A 74 -11.14 -11.31 6.12
CA HIS A 74 -9.78 -10.82 6.25
C HIS A 74 -9.28 -10.32 4.89
N ASP A 75 -8.87 -9.05 4.86
CA ASP A 75 -8.39 -8.33 3.68
C ASP A 75 -6.87 -8.40 3.48
N LEU A 76 -6.09 -8.38 4.56
CA LEU A 76 -4.62 -8.35 4.54
C LEU A 76 -3.97 -9.75 4.61
N VAL A 77 -4.48 -10.69 3.80
CA VAL A 77 -3.95 -12.07 3.76
C VAL A 77 -2.57 -12.10 3.10
N PRO A 78 -1.52 -12.60 3.78
CA PRO A 78 -0.19 -12.71 3.18
C PRO A 78 -0.21 -13.66 1.99
N VAL A 79 0.57 -13.32 0.97
CA VAL A 79 0.46 -13.99 -0.31
C VAL A 79 0.82 -15.48 -0.25
N THR A 80 1.74 -15.83 0.65
CA THR A 80 2.16 -17.20 0.94
C THR A 80 1.07 -18.07 1.55
N GLN A 81 -0.01 -17.49 2.09
CA GLN A 81 -1.11 -18.21 2.71
C GLN A 81 -2.22 -18.57 1.74
N TRP A 82 -2.33 -17.89 0.59
CA TRP A 82 -3.42 -18.07 -0.37
C TRP A 82 -3.59 -19.52 -0.82
N GLU A 83 -2.51 -20.21 -1.20
CA GLU A 83 -2.59 -21.61 -1.66
C GLU A 83 -3.29 -22.50 -0.61
N THR A 84 -2.93 -22.34 0.66
CA THR A 84 -3.51 -23.12 1.75
C THR A 84 -4.95 -22.71 2.07
N LEU A 85 -5.30 -21.42 1.90
CA LEU A 85 -6.65 -20.92 2.15
C LEU A 85 -7.62 -21.36 1.05
N HIS A 86 -7.20 -21.41 -0.20
CA HIS A 86 -8.02 -21.93 -1.32
C HIS A 86 -8.43 -23.40 -1.13
N GLN A 87 -7.69 -24.15 -0.31
CA GLN A 87 -8.01 -25.54 0.04
C GLN A 87 -9.03 -25.65 1.18
N THR A 88 -9.43 -24.53 1.81
CA THR A 88 -10.37 -24.50 2.94
C THR A 88 -11.82 -24.53 2.43
N PRO A 89 -12.62 -25.57 2.72
CA PRO A 89 -13.98 -25.68 2.24
C PRO A 89 -14.86 -24.52 2.73
N GLY A 90 -15.63 -23.92 1.82
CA GLY A 90 -16.58 -22.84 2.13
C GLY A 90 -15.96 -21.45 2.25
N LEU A 91 -14.63 -21.33 2.25
CA LEU A 91 -13.97 -20.03 2.21
C LEU A 91 -14.04 -19.46 0.78
N LEU A 92 -14.58 -18.25 0.67
CA LEU A 92 -14.60 -17.51 -0.58
C LEU A 92 -13.43 -16.53 -0.61
N SER A 93 -12.80 -16.39 -1.77
CA SER A 93 -11.77 -15.39 -2.02
C SER A 93 -12.21 -14.46 -3.13
N ALA A 94 -11.83 -13.18 -2.99
CA ALA A 94 -11.95 -12.19 -4.04
C ALA A 94 -10.63 -11.41 -4.06
N SER A 95 -10.12 -11.16 -5.26
CA SER A 95 -9.03 -10.19 -5.44
C SER A 95 -9.66 -8.84 -5.73
N TYR A 96 -9.18 -7.83 -5.03
CA TYR A 96 -9.48 -6.43 -5.29
C TYR A 96 -8.17 -5.66 -5.26
N SER A 97 -8.07 -4.61 -6.07
CA SER A 97 -6.91 -3.72 -6.08
C SER A 97 -7.26 -2.53 -5.20
N ASP A 98 -6.57 -2.41 -4.05
CA ASP A 98 -6.85 -1.39 -3.03
C ASP A 98 -5.63 -0.51 -2.77
N ALA A 99 -5.29 0.28 -3.78
CA ALA A 99 -4.05 1.06 -3.88
C ALA A 99 -2.79 0.24 -4.22
N GLY A 100 -1.77 0.95 -4.69
CA GLY A 100 -0.46 0.40 -5.00
C GLY A 100 0.60 0.94 -4.04
N TYR A 101 1.75 0.28 -4.01
CA TYR A 101 2.94 0.79 -3.31
C TYR A 101 3.61 1.88 -4.16
N GLN A 102 4.12 2.91 -3.50
CA GLN A 102 4.91 3.95 -4.16
C GLN A 102 6.10 4.39 -3.31
N CYS A 103 7.13 4.87 -4.00
CA CYS A 103 8.27 5.51 -3.37
C CYS A 103 8.11 7.01 -3.54
N LEU A 104 8.03 7.73 -2.42
CA LEU A 104 7.93 9.18 -2.39
C LEU A 104 9.30 9.82 -2.24
N PHE A 105 9.49 10.92 -2.96
CA PHE A 105 10.70 11.73 -2.89
C PHE A 105 10.38 13.09 -2.26
N ASN A 106 11.26 13.58 -1.39
CA ASN A 106 11.19 14.97 -0.94
C ASN A 106 11.79 15.88 -2.02
N ASN A 107 10.93 16.36 -2.92
CA ASN A 107 11.37 17.17 -4.07
C ASN A 107 11.85 18.59 -3.71
N SER A 108 11.81 18.98 -2.42
CA SER A 108 12.25 20.29 -1.96
C SER A 108 13.71 20.30 -1.49
N GLU A 109 14.34 19.13 -1.39
CA GLU A 109 15.69 18.97 -0.85
C GLU A 109 16.57 18.14 -1.80
N PRO A 110 17.88 18.44 -1.87
CA PRO A 110 18.84 17.55 -2.51
C PRO A 110 18.82 16.14 -1.87
N PRO A 111 19.06 15.07 -2.64
CA PRO A 111 19.38 15.09 -4.08
C PRO A 111 18.13 15.09 -4.98
N TYR A 112 16.93 15.04 -4.38
CA TYR A 112 15.67 14.77 -5.06
C TYR A 112 14.98 16.03 -5.61
N ASP A 113 15.52 17.21 -5.40
CA ASP A 113 15.15 18.43 -6.12
C ASP A 113 15.48 18.33 -7.63
N ASN A 114 16.48 17.53 -8.00
CA ASN A 114 16.83 17.23 -9.38
C ASN A 114 15.85 16.24 -10.04
N ILE A 115 15.09 16.72 -11.03
CA ILE A 115 14.13 15.89 -11.78
C ILE A 115 14.79 14.77 -12.60
N GLU A 116 16.00 14.98 -13.10
CA GLU A 116 16.71 13.98 -13.92
C GLU A 116 17.18 12.80 -13.06
N LEU A 117 17.54 13.05 -11.79
CA LEU A 117 17.77 11.96 -10.84
C LEU A 117 16.51 11.12 -10.64
N ARG A 118 15.36 11.76 -10.38
CA ARG A 118 14.10 11.05 -10.15
C ARG A 118 13.72 10.20 -11.36
N ARG A 119 13.90 10.72 -12.58
CA ARG A 119 13.69 9.99 -13.82
C ARG A 119 14.63 8.79 -13.95
N ALA A 120 15.92 8.97 -13.69
CA ALA A 120 16.89 7.89 -13.74
C ALA A 120 16.56 6.77 -12.73
N LEU A 121 16.13 7.13 -11.51
CA LEU A 121 15.70 6.16 -10.52
C LEU A 121 14.45 5.37 -10.96
N MET A 122 13.46 6.02 -11.60
CA MET A 122 12.30 5.29 -12.14
C MET A 122 12.71 4.31 -13.24
N ILE A 123 13.53 4.75 -14.19
CA ILE A 123 14.05 3.90 -15.29
C ILE A 123 14.87 2.72 -14.74
N GLY A 124 15.64 2.95 -13.67
CA GLY A 124 16.49 1.95 -13.04
C GLY A 124 15.77 1.01 -12.07
N THR A 125 14.46 1.20 -11.86
CA THR A 125 13.66 0.39 -10.93
C THR A 125 12.80 -0.62 -11.71
N ASP A 126 13.05 -1.91 -11.54
CA ASP A 126 12.25 -2.96 -12.15
C ASP A 126 10.97 -3.21 -11.36
N LEU A 127 9.90 -2.50 -11.73
CA LEU A 127 8.57 -2.67 -11.17
C LEU A 127 8.03 -4.09 -11.36
N LYS A 128 8.49 -4.86 -12.36
CA LYS A 128 8.06 -6.26 -12.52
C LYS A 128 8.60 -7.14 -11.39
N SER A 129 9.85 -6.95 -10.98
CA SER A 129 10.42 -7.69 -9.85
C SER A 129 9.65 -7.43 -8.54
N PHE A 130 9.08 -6.24 -8.34
CA PHE A 130 8.17 -5.97 -7.23
C PHE A 130 6.84 -6.74 -7.35
N ALA A 131 6.28 -6.84 -8.56
CA ALA A 131 5.09 -7.66 -8.82
C ALA A 131 5.33 -9.12 -8.43
N ASP A 132 6.45 -9.67 -8.89
CA ASP A 132 6.85 -11.06 -8.66
C ASP A 132 7.10 -11.30 -7.16
N LEU A 133 7.79 -10.36 -6.48
CA LEU A 133 8.06 -10.42 -5.05
C LEU A 133 6.77 -10.47 -4.21
N LEU A 134 5.80 -9.63 -4.58
CA LEU A 134 4.49 -9.57 -3.92
C LEU A 134 3.54 -10.65 -4.46
N ASN A 135 3.97 -11.46 -5.43
CA ASN A 135 3.15 -12.45 -6.15
C ASN A 135 1.75 -11.90 -6.49
N VAL A 136 1.75 -10.66 -6.98
CA VAL A 136 0.57 -10.01 -7.54
C VAL A 136 0.56 -10.23 -9.05
N GLY A 137 -0.63 -10.25 -9.63
CA GLY A 137 -0.81 -10.31 -11.08
C GLY A 137 -0.16 -9.12 -11.81
N PRO A 138 -0.39 -8.98 -13.13
CA PRO A 138 0.20 -7.87 -13.89
C PRO A 138 -0.07 -6.53 -13.21
N LEU A 139 1.00 -5.84 -12.79
CA LEU A 139 0.90 -4.54 -12.14
C LEU A 139 0.43 -3.50 -13.13
N ASN A 140 -0.53 -2.67 -12.70
CA ASN A 140 -0.64 -1.37 -13.31
C ASN A 140 0.47 -0.46 -12.74
N LYS A 141 1.51 -0.27 -13.53
CA LYS A 141 2.67 0.57 -13.17
C LYS A 141 2.32 2.07 -13.13
N HIS A 142 1.30 2.50 -13.88
CA HIS A 142 0.83 3.87 -13.96
C HIS A 142 -0.55 3.96 -13.29
N TRP A 143 -0.59 3.94 -11.96
CA TRP A 143 -1.85 3.89 -11.19
C TRP A 143 -2.13 5.15 -10.38
N TYR A 144 -1.13 6.02 -10.18
CA TYR A 144 -1.21 7.25 -9.40
C TYR A 144 -0.83 8.47 -10.27
N PRO A 145 -1.44 9.66 -10.06
CA PRO A 145 -2.49 10.00 -9.09
C PRO A 145 -3.91 9.61 -9.52
N VAL A 146 -4.07 9.09 -10.74
CA VAL A 146 -5.38 8.70 -11.28
C VAL A 146 -5.45 7.18 -11.39
N TYR A 147 -6.36 6.59 -10.60
CA TYR A 147 -6.61 5.16 -10.62
C TYR A 147 -7.32 4.72 -11.90
N THR A 148 -7.02 3.50 -12.35
CA THR A 148 -7.63 2.87 -13.53
C THR A 148 -9.14 2.69 -13.43
N GLY A 149 -9.67 2.67 -12.21
CA GLY A 149 -11.11 2.60 -11.96
C GLY A 149 -11.88 3.84 -12.40
N ASN A 150 -11.20 4.91 -12.82
CA ASN A 150 -11.83 6.14 -13.31
C ASN A 150 -11.50 6.39 -14.81
N PRO A 151 -12.20 5.70 -15.73
CA PRO A 151 -11.86 5.72 -17.15
C PRO A 151 -12.08 7.09 -17.82
N ASP A 152 -12.85 8.00 -17.21
CA ASP A 152 -13.13 9.32 -17.77
C ASP A 152 -11.92 10.28 -17.71
N ILE A 153 -10.98 10.02 -16.80
CA ILE A 153 -9.79 10.86 -16.57
C ILE A 153 -8.47 10.08 -16.58
N TYR A 154 -8.53 8.75 -16.61
CA TYR A 154 -7.36 7.89 -16.69
C TYR A 154 -6.86 7.77 -18.13
N ILE A 155 -5.56 7.97 -18.36
CA ILE A 155 -4.91 7.74 -19.65
C ILE A 155 -4.04 6.48 -19.53
N PRO A 156 -4.29 5.43 -20.32
CA PRO A 156 -3.44 4.23 -20.30
C PRO A 156 -1.97 4.54 -20.60
N LEU A 157 -1.05 3.79 -19.98
CA LEU A 157 0.39 3.98 -20.16
C LEU A 157 0.79 3.94 -21.64
N GLU A 158 0.15 3.08 -22.44
CA GLU A 158 0.42 2.91 -23.88
C GLU A 158 0.06 4.15 -24.71
N GLU A 159 -0.85 4.99 -24.21
CA GLU A 159 -1.29 6.23 -24.86
C GLU A 159 -0.47 7.45 -24.44
N LEU A 160 0.41 7.31 -23.43
CA LEU A 160 1.29 8.39 -22.99
C LEU A 160 2.41 8.69 -24.00
N PRO A 161 2.92 9.92 -24.02
CA PRO A 161 4.07 10.30 -24.84
C PRO A 161 5.28 9.35 -24.64
N PRO A 162 6.08 9.05 -25.67
CA PRO A 162 7.20 8.11 -25.57
C PRO A 162 8.23 8.45 -24.46
N ASP A 163 8.48 9.74 -24.24
CA ASP A 163 9.37 10.27 -23.20
C ASP A 163 8.82 10.11 -21.78
N VAL A 164 7.51 9.88 -21.63
CA VAL A 164 6.89 9.49 -20.37
C VAL A 164 6.90 7.97 -20.22
N ARG A 165 6.62 7.23 -21.30
CA ARG A 165 6.58 5.76 -21.28
C ARG A 165 7.93 5.14 -20.89
N ILE A 166 9.04 5.71 -21.37
CA ILE A 166 10.39 5.26 -21.02
C ILE A 166 10.65 5.25 -19.51
N LEU A 167 9.97 6.11 -18.74
CA LEU A 167 10.14 6.17 -17.29
C LEU A 167 9.60 4.92 -16.55
N TYR A 168 8.78 4.12 -17.23
CA TYR A 168 8.21 2.87 -16.71
C TYR A 168 8.84 1.62 -17.36
N ASP A 169 9.80 1.84 -18.27
CA ASP A 169 10.63 0.80 -18.85
C ASP A 169 11.86 0.59 -17.97
N TYR A 170 12.15 -0.67 -17.65
CA TYR A 170 13.32 -1.02 -16.86
C TYR A 170 14.56 -1.03 -17.76
N ASN A 171 15.45 -0.05 -17.56
CA ASN A 171 16.73 0.05 -18.26
C ASN A 171 17.84 0.50 -17.30
N PRO A 172 18.44 -0.44 -16.54
CA PRO A 172 19.43 -0.10 -15.52
C PRO A 172 20.72 0.48 -16.12
N ASP A 173 21.08 0.14 -17.35
CA ASP A 173 22.26 0.69 -18.02
C ASP A 173 22.08 2.18 -18.32
N LEU A 174 20.94 2.57 -18.90
CA LEU A 174 20.60 3.97 -19.13
C LEU A 174 20.50 4.75 -17.81
N ALA A 175 19.84 4.18 -16.80
CA ALA A 175 19.73 4.82 -15.49
C ALA A 175 21.10 5.08 -14.87
N LYS A 176 22.03 4.12 -14.98
CA LYS A 176 23.41 4.26 -14.49
C LYS A 176 24.18 5.35 -15.22
N GLU A 177 24.04 5.46 -16.54
CA GLU A 177 24.63 6.53 -17.33
C GLU A 177 24.10 7.90 -16.88
N LEU A 178 22.77 8.05 -16.77
CA LEU A 178 22.13 9.28 -16.31
C LEU A 178 22.58 9.68 -14.89
N ILE A 179 22.70 8.71 -13.99
CA ILE A 179 23.15 8.96 -12.61
C ILE A 179 24.63 9.35 -12.59
N ALA A 180 25.50 8.71 -13.36
CA ALA A 180 26.91 9.06 -13.43
C ALA A 180 27.16 10.47 -14.01
N ASP A 181 26.31 10.93 -14.94
CA ASP A 181 26.38 12.29 -15.48
C ASP A 181 26.03 13.36 -14.42
N ILE A 182 25.14 13.03 -13.47
CA ILE A 182 24.72 13.94 -12.40
C ILE A 182 25.64 13.82 -11.17
N TYR A 183 26.03 12.59 -10.82
CA TYR A 183 26.77 12.19 -9.63
C TYR A 183 27.94 11.24 -10.01
N PRO A 184 29.02 11.76 -10.60
CA PRO A 184 30.13 10.94 -11.10
C PRO A 184 30.90 10.18 -10.00
N ASP A 185 30.85 10.69 -8.76
CA ASP A 185 31.46 10.07 -7.59
C ASP A 185 30.51 9.10 -6.85
N GLY A 186 29.31 8.88 -7.39
CA GLY A 186 28.23 8.11 -6.76
C GLY A 186 27.28 8.98 -5.92
N LEU A 187 26.15 8.40 -5.55
CA LEU A 187 25.13 9.04 -4.71
C LEU A 187 24.85 8.18 -3.49
N GLU A 188 24.81 8.79 -2.31
CA GLU A 188 24.30 8.17 -1.07
C GLU A 188 22.93 8.75 -0.74
N THR A 189 21.99 7.92 -0.31
CA THR A 189 20.64 8.33 0.07
C THR A 189 20.04 7.41 1.14
N THR A 190 18.95 7.85 1.75
CA THR A 190 18.15 7.08 2.71
C THR A 190 16.85 6.59 2.07
N TYR A 191 16.43 5.38 2.42
CA TYR A 191 15.10 4.84 2.13
C TYR A 191 14.40 4.49 3.45
N THR A 192 13.39 5.28 3.79
CA THR A 192 12.64 5.16 5.04
C THR A 192 11.38 4.33 4.82
N PHE A 193 11.09 3.39 5.71
CA PHE A 193 9.91 2.52 5.58
C PHE A 193 9.43 2.04 6.95
N VAL A 194 8.18 1.55 7.03
CA VAL A 194 7.65 0.95 8.24
C VAL A 194 7.87 -0.55 8.20
N GLY A 195 8.82 -1.04 8.99
CA GLY A 195 9.23 -2.44 8.96
C GLY A 195 8.13 -3.45 9.32
N ALA A 196 7.07 -3.01 10.00
CA ALA A 196 5.92 -3.83 10.36
C ALA A 196 4.87 -3.96 9.24
N TRP A 197 4.96 -3.15 8.18
CA TRP A 197 4.03 -3.24 7.05
C TRP A 197 4.29 -4.48 6.19
N HIS A 198 3.22 -5.02 5.64
CA HIS A 198 3.26 -6.22 4.82
C HIS A 198 4.26 -6.05 3.66
N GLY A 199 5.25 -6.94 3.58
CA GLY A 199 6.25 -6.96 2.51
C GLY A 199 7.27 -5.82 2.52
N ALA A 200 7.23 -4.90 3.50
CA ALA A 200 8.03 -3.67 3.45
C ALA A 200 9.54 -3.91 3.55
N GLN A 201 9.97 -4.88 4.37
CA GLN A 201 11.39 -5.27 4.47
C GLN A 201 11.93 -5.79 3.13
N ASP A 202 11.17 -6.67 2.47
CA ASP A 202 11.58 -7.27 1.20
C ASP A 202 11.57 -6.23 0.07
N ARG A 203 10.57 -5.33 0.05
CA ARG A 203 10.55 -4.20 -0.89
C ARG A 203 11.74 -3.27 -0.69
N ALA A 204 12.04 -2.89 0.55
CA ALA A 204 13.17 -2.02 0.86
C ALA A 204 14.52 -2.65 0.45
N ALA A 205 14.68 -3.95 0.70
CA ALA A 205 15.86 -4.69 0.27
C ALA A 205 15.98 -4.74 -1.27
N LEU A 206 14.88 -4.91 -1.99
CA LEU A 206 14.84 -4.90 -3.45
C LEU A 206 15.17 -3.51 -4.03
N ILE A 207 14.64 -2.42 -3.45
CA ILE A 207 15.03 -1.05 -3.81
C ILE A 207 16.54 -0.88 -3.64
N LYS A 208 17.08 -1.23 -2.46
CA LYS A 208 18.53 -1.13 -2.21
C LYS A 208 19.35 -1.91 -3.24
N ASP A 209 19.00 -3.17 -3.51
CA ASP A 209 19.71 -3.99 -4.50
C ASP A 209 19.68 -3.40 -5.92
N GLN A 210 18.52 -2.93 -6.39
CA GLN A 210 18.39 -2.32 -7.72
C GLN A 210 19.13 -0.98 -7.82
N TRP A 211 19.02 -0.12 -6.81
CA TRP A 211 19.63 1.21 -6.81
C TRP A 211 21.17 1.16 -6.66
N THR A 212 21.70 0.21 -5.89
CA THR A 212 23.15 0.00 -5.82
C THR A 212 23.74 -0.37 -7.19
N LYS A 213 23.03 -1.14 -8.02
CA LYS A 213 23.49 -1.53 -9.38
C LYS A 213 23.64 -0.35 -10.33
N ILE A 214 22.88 0.72 -10.10
CA ILE A 214 22.89 1.95 -10.90
C ILE A 214 23.70 3.10 -10.26
N GLY A 215 24.48 2.81 -9.20
CA GLY A 215 25.41 3.77 -8.60
C GLY A 215 24.87 4.58 -7.43
N VAL A 216 23.77 4.14 -6.81
CA VAL A 216 23.15 4.79 -5.65
C VAL A 216 23.25 3.87 -4.44
N GLU A 217 24.05 4.25 -3.45
CA GLU A 217 24.11 3.55 -2.17
C GLU A 217 22.94 3.98 -1.30
N VAL A 218 22.19 3.00 -0.79
CA VAL A 218 20.95 3.24 -0.03
C VAL A 218 21.11 2.75 1.41
N GLU A 219 20.94 3.67 2.36
CA GLU A 219 20.75 3.34 3.77
C GLU A 219 19.27 3.07 4.05
N LEU A 220 18.95 1.88 4.58
CA LEU A 220 17.58 1.50 4.93
C LEU A 220 17.26 1.95 6.37
N VAL A 221 16.20 2.74 6.53
CA VAL A 221 15.76 3.29 7.82
C VAL A 221 14.36 2.77 8.14
N SER A 222 14.28 1.82 9.08
CA SER A 222 13.00 1.29 9.55
C SER A 222 12.48 2.13 10.73
N VAL A 223 11.24 2.58 10.65
CA VAL A 223 10.55 3.33 11.72
C VAL A 223 9.24 2.66 12.14
N ASP A 224 8.66 3.07 13.27
CA ASP A 224 7.30 2.70 13.66
C ASP A 224 6.25 3.58 12.94
N SER A 225 5.00 3.11 12.88
CA SER A 225 3.92 3.78 12.15
C SER A 225 3.62 5.19 12.66
N VAL A 226 3.78 5.47 13.96
CA VAL A 226 3.50 6.80 14.52
C VAL A 226 4.56 7.79 14.09
N SER A 227 5.82 7.38 14.14
CA SER A 227 6.95 8.17 13.65
C SER A 227 6.83 8.42 12.14
N TYR A 228 6.50 7.39 11.36
CA TYR A 228 6.24 7.51 9.92
C TYR A 228 5.17 8.56 9.63
N ASP A 229 4.02 8.44 10.26
CA ASP A 229 2.87 9.34 10.07
C ASP A 229 3.20 10.80 10.38
N ALA A 230 3.98 11.03 11.44
CA ALA A 230 4.44 12.36 11.80
C ALA A 230 5.39 12.94 10.74
N MET A 231 6.35 12.14 10.26
CA MET A 231 7.29 12.55 9.21
C MET A 231 6.58 12.84 7.89
N PHE A 232 5.66 11.96 7.48
CA PHE A 232 4.90 12.09 6.25
C PHE A 232 4.02 13.35 6.26
N ARG A 233 3.20 13.53 7.30
CA ARG A 233 2.32 14.71 7.43
C ARG A 233 3.09 16.02 7.62
N GLY A 234 4.23 15.97 8.31
CA GLY A 234 5.10 17.11 8.51
C GLY A 234 6.01 17.43 7.32
N GLN A 235 6.07 16.56 6.31
CA GLN A 235 7.04 16.60 5.21
C GLN A 235 8.50 16.71 5.70
N THR A 236 8.81 16.06 6.83
CA THR A 236 10.14 16.11 7.47
C THR A 236 10.98 14.87 7.16
N TYR A 237 10.54 14.02 6.24
CA TYR A 237 11.32 12.88 5.80
C TYR A 237 12.45 13.35 4.88
N HIS A 238 13.63 12.77 5.08
CA HIS A 238 14.78 12.98 4.22
C HIS A 238 14.93 11.76 3.30
N GLY A 239 15.23 12.05 2.05
CA GLY A 239 15.46 11.06 1.02
C GLY A 239 14.18 10.45 0.44
N ALA A 240 14.21 9.13 0.25
CA ALA A 240 13.10 8.34 -0.27
C ALA A 240 12.27 7.72 0.87
N LEU A 241 10.96 7.60 0.65
CA LEU A 241 10.00 7.10 1.64
C LEU A 241 9.09 6.04 1.00
N ASP A 242 8.98 4.85 1.60
CA ASP A 242 8.01 3.81 1.23
C ASP A 242 6.62 4.23 1.67
N GLU A 243 5.71 4.44 0.72
CA GLU A 243 4.29 4.61 0.98
C GLU A 243 3.57 3.34 0.50
N GLY A 244 2.96 2.64 1.47
CA GLY A 244 2.25 1.39 1.25
C GLY A 244 0.92 1.36 1.97
#